data_AF-A0A2N2PYG5-F1
#
_entry.id   AF-A0A2N2PYG5-F1
#
_cell.length_a   1.000
_cell.length_b   1.000
_cell.length_c   1.000
_cell.angle_alpha   90.00
_cell.angle_beta   90.00
_cell.angle_gamma   90.00
#
_symmetry.space_group_name_H-M   'P 1'
#
loop_
_entity.id
_entity.type
_entity.pdbx_description
1 polymer ?
#
loop_
_entity_poly.entity_id
_entity_poly.type
_entity_poly.pdbx_seq_one_letter_code
_entity_poly.pdbx_strand_id
1 'polypeptide(L)'
;MNTAGFNLYRGTSPDGPFDVKVNDQLIPASPDPLTGGDYSFTDQTTRSGVIYYYQLQEVETNGAVNIHGPIAVRAGGFDWRHALVIGALAIAAAAIWVWGGKRT
;
A
#
# COMPACT_ATOMS: atom_id res chain seq x y z
N MET A 1 -5.59 -18.19 19.41
CA MET A 1 -6.21 -17.58 18.22
C MET A 1 -6.16 -18.61 17.11
N ASN A 2 -7.21 -18.71 16.30
CA ASN A 2 -7.31 -19.73 15.25
C ASN A 2 -7.28 -19.10 13.86
N THR A 3 -6.49 -18.03 13.72
CA THR A 3 -6.39 -17.23 12.50
C THR A 3 -5.34 -17.84 11.57
N ALA A 4 -5.76 -18.21 10.36
CA ALA A 4 -4.84 -18.65 9.30
C ALA A 4 -4.16 -17.45 8.63
N GLY A 5 -4.87 -16.33 8.48
CA GLY A 5 -4.33 -15.12 7.90
C GLY A 5 -5.39 -14.11 7.50
N PHE A 6 -5.00 -13.18 6.64
CA PHE A 6 -5.79 -12.02 6.29
C PHE A 6 -5.83 -11.76 4.79
N ASN A 7 -6.99 -11.30 4.32
CA ASN A 7 -7.17 -10.68 3.02
C ASN A 7 -7.59 -9.23 3.20
N LEU A 8 -7.27 -8.40 2.23
CA LEU A 8 -7.70 -7.02 2.14
C LEU A 8 -8.61 -6.87 0.92
N TYR A 9 -9.77 -6.24 1.16
CA TYR A 9 -10.72 -5.87 0.12
C TYR A 9 -10.86 -4.36 0.06
N ARG A 10 -11.05 -3.83 -1.13
CA ARG A 10 -11.16 -2.41 -1.41
C ARG A 10 -12.47 -2.11 -2.13
N GLY A 11 -13.09 -0.99 -1.76
CA GLY A 11 -14.23 -0.37 -2.45
C GLY A 11 -14.04 1.14 -2.62
N THR A 12 -14.95 1.78 -3.35
CA THR A 12 -14.96 3.24 -3.57
C THR A 12 -16.05 3.97 -2.80
N SER A 13 -16.79 3.26 -1.94
CA SER A 13 -17.89 3.76 -1.12
C SER A 13 -17.75 3.21 0.30
N PRO A 14 -18.16 3.97 1.33
CA PRO A 14 -18.15 3.49 2.71
C PRO A 14 -19.05 2.27 2.91
N ASP A 15 -20.14 2.17 2.15
CA ASP A 15 -21.12 1.08 2.26
C ASP A 15 -20.83 -0.07 1.27
N GLY A 16 -19.73 0.02 0.52
CA GLY A 16 -19.36 -0.94 -0.51
C GLY A 16 -20.02 -0.70 -1.89
N PRO A 17 -19.88 -1.65 -2.82
CA PRO A 17 -19.27 -2.98 -2.64
C PRO A 17 -17.75 -2.94 -2.37
N PHE A 18 -17.25 -3.99 -1.71
CA PHE A 18 -15.82 -4.25 -1.48
C PHE A 18 -15.39 -5.44 -2.35
N ASP A 19 -15.45 -5.27 -3.66
CA ASP A 19 -15.29 -6.31 -4.67
C ASP A 19 -13.85 -6.53 -5.13
N VAL A 20 -12.94 -5.59 -4.83
CA VAL A 20 -11.54 -5.70 -5.23
C VAL A 20 -10.71 -6.31 -4.10
N LYS A 21 -10.32 -7.58 -4.21
CA LYS A 21 -9.29 -8.16 -3.37
C LYS A 21 -7.92 -7.63 -3.79
N VAL A 22 -7.19 -6.98 -2.88
CA VAL A 22 -5.94 -6.28 -3.24
C VAL A 22 -4.67 -7.12 -3.04
N ASN A 23 -4.73 -8.16 -2.19
CA ASN A 23 -3.63 -9.10 -1.99
C ASN A 23 -3.87 -10.41 -2.76
N ASP A 24 -2.88 -10.85 -3.53
CA ASP A 24 -2.98 -12.11 -4.29
C ASP A 24 -2.93 -13.35 -3.38
N GLN A 25 -1.99 -13.33 -2.42
CA GLN A 25 -1.76 -14.40 -1.45
C GLN A 25 -2.29 -13.99 -0.08
N LEU A 26 -2.79 -14.95 0.69
CA LEU A 26 -3.21 -14.72 2.08
C LEU A 26 -2.03 -14.19 2.89
N ILE A 27 -2.22 -13.07 3.59
CA ILE A 27 -1.21 -12.54 4.50
C ILE A 27 -1.21 -13.44 5.74
N PRO A 28 -0.15 -14.21 6.00
CA PRO A 28 -0.17 -15.19 7.09
C PRO A 28 -0.26 -14.50 8.43
N ALA A 29 -1.02 -15.09 9.36
CA ALA A 29 -1.00 -14.64 10.75
C ALA A 29 0.34 -14.97 11.41
N SER A 30 0.64 -14.27 12.51
CA SER A 30 1.79 -14.57 13.35
C SER A 30 1.71 -16.00 13.87
N PRO A 31 2.83 -16.75 13.84
CA PRO A 31 2.87 -18.10 14.38
C PRO A 31 2.74 -18.13 15.91
N ASP A 32 2.94 -17.00 16.59
CA ASP A 32 2.77 -16.87 18.03
C ASP A 32 1.48 -16.08 18.38
N PRO A 33 0.44 -16.77 18.88
CA PRO A 33 -0.82 -16.13 19.27
C PRO A 33 -0.72 -15.20 20.49
N LEU A 34 0.33 -15.32 21.31
CA LEU A 34 0.46 -14.55 22.56
C LEU A 34 1.06 -13.17 22.32
N THR A 35 1.99 -13.06 21.37
CA THR A 35 2.65 -11.80 21.02
C THR A 35 1.97 -11.08 19.87
N GLY A 36 1.17 -11.78 19.06
CA GLY A 36 0.53 -11.20 17.88
C GLY A 36 1.57 -10.90 16.78
N GLY A 37 1.26 -9.97 15.90
CA GLY A 37 2.17 -9.57 14.83
C GLY A 37 1.82 -8.21 14.24
N ASP A 38 2.82 -7.55 13.68
CA ASP A 38 2.65 -6.35 12.87
C ASP A 38 2.61 -6.75 11.39
N TYR A 39 1.61 -6.25 10.67
CA TYR A 39 1.40 -6.58 9.26
C TYR A 39 1.38 -5.30 8.43
N SER A 40 1.95 -5.38 7.23
CA SER A 40 1.93 -4.28 6.26
C SER A 40 1.60 -4.81 4.88
N PHE A 41 0.77 -4.07 4.15
CA PHE A 41 0.44 -4.36 2.76
C PHE A 41 0.36 -3.05 1.96
N THR A 42 0.92 -3.04 0.75
CA THR A 42 0.92 -1.87 -0.15
C THR A 42 0.05 -2.14 -1.36
N ASP A 43 -1.06 -1.42 -1.49
CA ASP A 43 -1.91 -1.45 -2.70
C ASP A 43 -1.35 -0.52 -3.79
N GLN A 44 -0.68 -1.13 -4.77
CA GLN A 44 -0.04 -0.45 -5.90
C GLN A 44 -1.00 -0.05 -7.03
N THR A 45 -2.28 -0.43 -6.93
CA THR A 45 -3.27 -0.19 -7.99
C THR A 45 -4.11 1.07 -7.76
N THR A 46 -3.81 1.81 -6.69
CA THR A 46 -4.54 3.02 -6.31
C THR A 46 -4.23 4.19 -7.22
N ARG A 47 -5.23 5.06 -7.42
CA ARG A 47 -5.06 6.33 -8.12
C ARG A 47 -4.85 7.45 -7.12
N SER A 48 -3.79 8.24 -7.33
CA SER A 48 -3.45 9.40 -6.51
C SER A 48 -4.65 10.33 -6.29
N GLY A 49 -4.86 10.76 -5.04
CA GLY A 49 -5.89 11.72 -4.66
C GLY A 49 -7.28 11.13 -4.47
N VAL A 50 -7.52 9.87 -4.86
CA VAL A 50 -8.78 9.16 -4.66
C VAL A 50 -8.87 8.62 -3.23
N ILE A 51 -10.07 8.67 -2.66
CA ILE A 51 -10.39 8.02 -1.38
C ILE A 51 -10.88 6.61 -1.68
N TYR A 52 -10.25 5.63 -1.05
CA TYR A 52 -10.65 4.24 -1.10
C TYR A 52 -11.04 3.77 0.31
N TYR A 53 -11.91 2.77 0.36
CA TYR A 53 -12.36 2.14 1.60
C TYR A 53 -11.86 0.72 1.65
N TYR A 54 -11.24 0.32 2.74
CA TYR A 54 -10.65 -1.01 2.90
C TYR A 54 -11.30 -1.79 4.03
N GLN A 55 -11.58 -3.06 3.76
CA GLN A 55 -11.97 -4.06 4.76
C GLN A 55 -10.88 -5.11 4.91
N LEU A 56 -10.67 -5.55 6.15
CA LEU A 56 -9.80 -6.68 6.47
C LEU A 56 -10.69 -7.91 6.67
N GLN A 57 -10.50 -8.94 5.84
CA GLN A 57 -11.08 -10.25 6.05
C GLN A 57 -10.07 -11.11 6.77
N GLU A 58 -10.38 -11.47 8.01
CA GLU A 58 -9.69 -12.50 8.77
C GLU A 58 -10.22 -13.88 8.33
N VAL A 59 -9.30 -14.80 8.05
CA VAL A 59 -9.61 -16.19 7.70
C VAL A 59 -9.12 -17.07 8.83
N GLU A 60 -10.00 -17.88 9.40
CA GLU A 60 -9.67 -18.88 10.40
C GLU A 60 -9.13 -20.17 9.79
N THR A 61 -8.43 -20.99 10.58
CA THR A 61 -7.90 -22.30 10.13
C THR A 61 -8.99 -23.30 9.73
N ASN A 62 -10.21 -23.11 10.23
CA ASN A 62 -11.40 -23.89 9.86
C ASN A 62 -12.10 -23.33 8.59
N GLY A 63 -11.60 -22.23 8.02
CA GLY A 63 -12.18 -21.55 6.85
C GLY A 63 -13.28 -20.54 7.15
N ALA A 64 -13.67 -20.34 8.42
CA ALA A 64 -14.57 -19.27 8.82
C ALA A 64 -13.93 -17.90 8.54
N VAL A 65 -14.78 -16.89 8.31
CA VAL A 65 -14.32 -15.54 7.96
C VAL A 65 -14.94 -14.51 8.88
N ASN A 66 -14.12 -13.57 9.35
CA ASN A 66 -14.56 -12.38 10.09
C ASN A 66 -14.14 -11.13 9.29
N ILE A 67 -15.04 -10.16 9.18
CA ILE A 67 -14.80 -8.92 8.41
C ILE A 67 -14.67 -7.75 9.38
N HIS A 68 -13.61 -6.97 9.20
CA HIS A 68 -13.30 -5.78 10.00
C HIS A 68 -13.21 -4.53 9.13
N GLY A 69 -13.66 -3.39 9.65
CA GLY A 69 -13.67 -2.10 8.97
C GLY A 69 -15.08 -1.66 8.51
N PRO A 70 -15.19 -0.83 7.45
CA PRO A 70 -14.11 -0.32 6.62
C PRO A 70 -13.35 0.86 7.24
N ILE A 71 -12.15 1.12 6.71
CA ILE A 71 -11.41 2.37 6.95
C ILE A 71 -11.30 3.17 5.66
N ALA A 72 -11.35 4.51 5.76
CA ALA A 72 -11.14 5.40 4.63
C ALA A 72 -9.67 5.81 4.52
N VAL A 73 -9.08 5.64 3.34
CA VAL A 73 -7.69 6.01 3.06
C VAL A 73 -7.65 6.84 1.79
N ARG A 74 -7.03 8.03 1.87
CA ARG A 74 -6.74 8.84 0.69
C ARG A 74 -5.42 8.35 0.10
N ALA A 75 -5.46 7.84 -1.13
CA ALA A 75 -4.27 7.38 -1.82
C ALA A 75 -3.30 8.54 -2.04
N GLY A 76 -2.08 8.40 -1.50
CA GLY A 76 -1.02 9.37 -1.64
C GLY A 76 -0.62 9.54 -3.11
N GLY A 77 -0.24 10.77 -3.46
CA GLY A 77 0.30 11.13 -4.76
C GLY A 77 1.73 11.60 -4.65
N PHE A 78 2.39 11.72 -5.80
CA PHE A 78 3.68 12.40 -5.92
C PHE A 78 3.61 13.80 -5.28
N ASP A 79 4.16 13.90 -4.07
CA ASP A 79 4.20 15.15 -3.32
C ASP A 79 5.22 16.11 -3.98
N TRP A 80 4.98 17.43 -3.94
CA TRP A 80 5.86 18.47 -4.51
C TRP A 80 7.32 18.34 -4.02
N ARG A 81 7.53 17.80 -2.82
CA ARG A 81 8.85 17.47 -2.26
C ARG A 81 9.64 16.53 -3.17
N HIS A 82 8.99 15.54 -3.77
CA HIS A 82 9.62 14.63 -4.73
C HIS A 82 9.98 15.34 -6.04
N ALA A 83 9.16 16.30 -6.47
CA ALA A 83 9.44 17.13 -7.65
C ALA A 83 10.72 17.95 -7.49
N LEU A 84 10.91 18.55 -6.32
CA LEU A 84 12.09 19.35 -6.01
C LEU A 84 13.38 18.52 -6.02
N VAL A 85 13.35 17.30 -5.45
CA VAL A 85 14.51 16.41 -5.43
C VAL A 85 14.88 15.96 -6.84
N ILE A 86 13.89 15.54 -7.65
CA ILE A 86 14.13 15.14 -9.04
C ILE A 86 14.68 16.32 -9.86
N GLY A 87 14.11 17.51 -9.69
CA GLY A 87 14.60 18.72 -10.33
C GLY A 87 16.06 19.03 -9.96
N ALA A 88 16.41 18.95 -8.67
CA ALA A 88 17.78 19.18 -8.20
C ALA A 88 18.77 18.14 -8.76
N LEU A 89 18.39 16.85 -8.79
CA LEU A 89 19.22 15.79 -9.37
C LEU A 89 19.42 15.97 -10.87
N ALA A 90 18.37 16.36 -11.61
CA ALA A 90 18.48 16.64 -13.04
C ALA A 90 19.42 17.82 -13.33
N ILE A 91 19.34 18.89 -12.54
CA ILE A 91 20.24 20.05 -12.64
C ILE A 91 21.69 19.66 -12.35
N ALA A 92 21.93 18.87 -11.30
CA ALA A 92 23.26 18.39 -10.95
C ALA A 92 23.88 17.52 -12.06
N ALA A 93 23.09 16.59 -12.63
CA ALA A 93 23.51 15.77 -13.76
C ALA A 93 23.85 16.62 -15.00
N ALA A 94 23.03 17.62 -15.31
CA ALA A 94 23.29 18.56 -16.40
C ALA A 94 24.57 19.39 -16.17
N ALA A 95 24.81 19.86 -14.94
CA ALA A 95 26.02 20.61 -14.59
C ALA A 95 27.29 19.74 -14.74
N ILE A 96 27.23 18.48 -14.29
CA ILE A 96 28.33 17.51 -14.46
C ILE A 96 28.61 17.27 -15.95
N TRP A 97 27.56 17.10 -16.78
CA TRP A 97 27.73 16.91 -18.22
C TRP A 97 28.35 18.14 -18.90
N VAL A 98 27.88 19.35 -18.57
CA VAL A 98 28.39 20.62 -19.13
C VAL A 98 29.84 20.91 -18.69
N TRP A 99 30.22 20.59 -17.46
CA TRP A 99 31.59 20.82 -16.97
C TRP A 99 32.55 19.69 -17.33
N GLY A 100 32.07 18.45 -17.43
CA GLY A 100 32.84 17.29 -17.87
C GLY A 100 33.11 17.30 -19.39
N GLY A 101 32.15 17.73 -20.19
CA GLY A 101 32.27 17.83 -21.66
C GLY A 101 33.16 18.97 -22.16
N LYS A 102 33.57 19.90 -21.29
CA LYS A 102 34.50 21.01 -21.63
C LYS A 102 35.98 20.64 -21.46
N ARG A 103 36.30 19.39 -21.10
CA ARG A 103 37.68 18.92 -20.84
C ARG A 103 38.23 17.93 -21.88
N THR A 104 37.61 17.82 -23.05
CA THR A 104 38.15 17.05 -24.20
C THR A 104 38.50 17.98 -25.35
#